data_AF-A0A2T5AHL9-F1
#
_entry.id   AF-A0A2T5AHL9-F1
#
_cell.length_a   1.000
_cell.length_b   1.000
_cell.length_c   1.000
_cell.angle_alpha   90.00
_cell.angle_beta   90.00
_cell.angle_gamma   90.00
#
_symmetry.space_group_name_H-M   'P 1'
#
loop_
_entity.id
_entity.type
_entity.pdbx_description
1 polymer ?
#
loop_
_entity_poly.entity_id
_entity_poly.type
_entity_poly.pdbx_seq_one_letter_code
_entity_poly.pdbx_strand_id
1 'polypeptide(L)'
;MSGSDGSGTTATCTDKRPNELLTSWFVRSGWSKGELARQVNRRARQLGANHISTDTSRVRRWLDGENPREPIPKILSELFSERFGCVVSVDDLGLRTARQSPSATGVDLPWTGPQTVALLSEFSRSDLMLARRGFLGTSLVLSAGPSLIEPMQRWLVPSSQAAQPQPEPSAASRRPGRLSRPELDLLESTTVMFRQWDAQCGGGLRRKAVVGQLHEVTDLLQEPQPEETTRKLFKVAAELAELAGWMSYDVGLQPTAQKYFVLALHAAKEAGDKPLGSYVLSSMSRQMIHLGRPEDALELIHLAQYGSRDCASPRTQSMLYAMEARAYANMGQPGKCKRAVRMAEDTFADVDEWDEPDPDWIRFFSEAELHGENSHSYRDLAYVAGRSPTYASLADPVMQRAVELFSKDTEHQRSYALNLIGLATVHLLQREPEQSAVLAERAMHIAKKVRSERVNTRIRKTVDTAVRDFGGLAEVVDLTEKLAIELPETAEAV
;
A
#
# COMPACT_ATOMS: atom_id res chain seq x y z
N MET A 1 -41.28 -44.13 -32.37
CA MET A 1 -40.99 -42.77 -32.88
C MET A 1 -42.30 -42.01 -32.77
N SER A 2 -42.54 -41.01 -31.92
CA SER A 2 -41.72 -40.14 -31.06
C SER A 2 -42.72 -39.59 -30.03
N GLY A 3 -42.51 -39.59 -28.72
CA GLY A 3 -41.55 -38.76 -28.00
C GLY A 3 -42.15 -37.37 -27.69
N SER A 4 -42.95 -37.25 -26.62
CA SER A 4 -43.49 -35.98 -26.11
C SER A 4 -43.34 -35.95 -24.58
N ASP A 5 -42.12 -35.71 -24.11
CA ASP A 5 -41.83 -35.41 -22.71
C ASP A 5 -41.82 -33.89 -22.51
N GLY A 6 -42.93 -33.37 -22.00
CA GLY A 6 -43.01 -32.02 -21.44
C GLY A 6 -42.41 -32.01 -20.05
N SER A 7 -41.10 -31.78 -19.95
CA SER A 7 -40.41 -31.51 -18.68
C SER A 7 -40.74 -30.08 -18.22
N GLY A 8 -41.75 -29.96 -17.36
CA GLY A 8 -41.98 -28.74 -16.59
C GLY A 8 -40.83 -28.53 -15.62
N THR A 9 -39.90 -27.65 -15.97
CA THR A 9 -38.83 -27.18 -15.08
C THR A 9 -39.47 -26.43 -13.91
N THR A 10 -39.46 -27.04 -12.73
CA THR A 10 -39.75 -26.39 -11.46
C THR A 10 -38.68 -25.31 -11.23
N ALA A 11 -39.07 -24.05 -11.42
CA ALA A 11 -38.26 -22.92 -11.00
C ALA A 11 -38.05 -23.02 -9.49
N THR A 12 -36.81 -23.23 -9.08
CA THR A 12 -36.36 -23.15 -7.69
C THR A 12 -36.61 -21.72 -7.20
N CYS A 13 -37.67 -21.56 -6.42
CA CYS A 13 -37.94 -20.34 -5.67
C CYS A 13 -36.78 -20.17 -4.68
N THR A 14 -35.83 -19.29 -4.98
CA THR A 14 -34.86 -18.83 -3.98
C THR A 14 -35.65 -18.18 -2.86
N ASP A 15 -35.73 -18.85 -1.70
CA ASP A 15 -36.34 -18.30 -0.50
C ASP A 15 -35.76 -16.92 -0.21
N LYS A 16 -36.56 -15.87 -0.42
CA LYS A 16 -36.20 -14.50 -0.07
C LYS A 16 -36.19 -14.41 1.45
N ARG A 17 -34.99 -14.44 2.05
CA ARG A 17 -34.83 -14.14 3.46
C ARG A 17 -35.04 -12.64 3.69
N PRO A 18 -35.88 -12.24 4.66
CA PRO A 18 -36.06 -10.82 5.02
C PRO A 18 -34.72 -10.15 5.34
N ASN A 19 -34.57 -8.88 4.98
CA ASN A 19 -33.40 -8.08 5.35
C ASN A 19 -33.55 -7.58 6.79
N GLU A 20 -33.11 -8.39 7.74
CA GLU A 20 -33.21 -8.11 9.18
C GLU A 20 -32.45 -6.83 9.59
N LEU A 21 -31.33 -6.53 8.92
CA LEU A 21 -30.52 -5.34 9.17
C LEU A 21 -31.26 -4.07 8.76
N LEU A 22 -31.73 -3.98 7.50
CA LEU A 22 -32.55 -2.84 7.05
C LEU A 22 -33.81 -2.70 7.90
N THR A 23 -34.42 -3.82 8.28
CA THR A 23 -35.63 -3.83 9.13
C THR A 23 -35.35 -3.22 10.49
N SER A 24 -34.24 -3.57 11.13
CA SER A 24 -33.82 -2.99 12.42
C SER A 24 -33.63 -1.47 12.33
N TRP A 25 -32.89 -0.99 11.33
CA TRP A 25 -32.68 0.45 11.12
C TRP A 25 -33.96 1.20 10.78
N PHE A 26 -34.83 0.59 9.95
CA PHE A 26 -36.12 1.14 9.59
C PHE A 26 -37.07 1.28 10.79
N VAL A 27 -37.14 0.27 11.67
CA VAL A 27 -37.96 0.35 12.89
C VAL A 27 -37.43 1.42 13.83
N ARG A 28 -36.10 1.48 14.03
CA ARG A 28 -35.47 2.47 14.91
C ARG A 28 -35.62 3.91 14.43
N SER A 29 -35.78 4.15 13.13
CA SER A 29 -35.85 5.52 12.60
C SER A 29 -37.20 6.18 12.87
N GLY A 30 -38.23 5.38 13.17
CA GLY A 30 -39.60 5.84 13.36
C GLY A 30 -40.31 6.24 12.06
N TRP A 31 -39.70 6.01 10.90
CA TRP A 31 -40.31 6.37 9.62
C TRP A 31 -41.41 5.39 9.22
N SER A 32 -42.48 5.92 8.64
CA SER A 32 -43.40 5.09 7.87
C SER A 32 -42.76 4.69 6.52
N LYS A 33 -43.21 3.58 5.92
CA LYS A 33 -42.72 3.15 4.58
C LYS A 33 -42.91 4.25 3.53
N GLY A 34 -44.02 5.00 3.63
CA GLY A 34 -44.32 6.11 2.71
C GLY A 34 -43.47 7.36 2.98
N GLU A 35 -43.00 7.54 4.22
CA GLU A 35 -42.06 8.60 4.55
C GLU A 35 -40.65 8.29 4.05
N LEU A 36 -40.17 7.06 4.23
CA LEU A 36 -38.90 6.63 3.65
C LEU A 36 -38.91 6.75 2.12
N ALA A 37 -39.98 6.29 1.46
CA ALA A 37 -40.13 6.44 0.01
C ALA A 37 -40.08 7.91 -0.45
N ARG A 38 -40.75 8.83 0.28
CA ARG A 38 -40.70 10.27 -0.02
C ARG A 38 -39.30 10.86 0.15
N GLN A 39 -38.57 10.45 1.19
CA GLN A 39 -37.20 10.91 1.42
C GLN A 39 -36.24 10.40 0.36
N VAL A 40 -36.34 9.13 -0.03
CA VAL A 40 -35.56 8.55 -1.13
C VAL A 40 -35.80 9.32 -2.43
N ASN A 41 -37.07 9.59 -2.77
CA ASN A 41 -37.41 10.36 -3.97
C ASN A 41 -36.92 11.81 -3.93
N ARG A 42 -36.89 12.42 -2.74
CA ARG A 42 -36.37 13.79 -2.55
C ARG A 42 -34.85 13.82 -2.78
N ARG A 43 -34.11 12.91 -2.16
CA ARG A 43 -32.66 12.80 -2.32
C ARG A 43 -32.26 12.41 -3.74
N ALA A 44 -32.99 11.49 -4.36
CA ALA A 44 -32.80 11.13 -5.77
C ALA A 44 -32.91 12.35 -6.71
N ARG A 45 -33.90 13.23 -6.48
CA ARG A 45 -34.05 14.49 -7.23
C ARG A 45 -32.90 15.46 -7.01
N GLN A 46 -32.39 15.56 -5.78
CA GLN A 46 -31.23 16.40 -5.46
C GLN A 46 -29.96 15.90 -6.16
N LEU A 47 -29.83 14.58 -6.36
CA LEU A 47 -28.72 13.94 -7.08
C LEU A 47 -28.91 13.89 -8.60
N GLY A 48 -29.94 14.57 -9.16
CA GLY A 48 -30.23 14.57 -10.59
C GLY A 48 -30.85 13.27 -11.14
N ALA A 49 -31.16 12.30 -10.28
CA ALA A 49 -31.75 11.01 -10.65
C ALA A 49 -33.29 11.07 -10.71
N ASN A 50 -33.82 11.95 -11.57
CA ASN A 50 -35.26 12.24 -11.68
C ASN A 50 -36.12 11.05 -12.16
N HIS A 51 -35.50 10.02 -12.72
CA HIS A 51 -36.16 8.79 -13.17
C HIS A 51 -36.53 7.84 -12.01
N ILE A 52 -36.06 8.11 -10.79
CA ILE A 52 -36.32 7.28 -9.62
C ILE A 52 -37.65 7.68 -8.99
N SER A 53 -38.58 6.73 -8.99
CA SER A 53 -39.84 6.80 -8.26
C SER A 53 -40.00 5.58 -7.36
N THR A 54 -39.85 5.82 -6.07
CA THR A 54 -40.02 4.84 -4.98
C THR A 54 -41.37 5.03 -4.31
N ASP A 55 -42.05 3.93 -4.02
CA ASP A 55 -43.30 3.89 -3.27
C ASP A 55 -43.20 2.98 -2.04
N THR A 56 -44.28 2.88 -1.28
CA THR A 56 -44.39 1.99 -0.11
C THR A 56 -44.16 0.52 -0.46
N SER A 57 -44.55 0.10 -1.66
CA SER A 57 -44.39 -1.27 -2.15
C SER A 57 -42.92 -1.62 -2.38
N ARG A 58 -42.12 -0.70 -2.96
CA ARG A 58 -40.67 -0.88 -3.12
C ARG A 58 -39.96 -0.95 -1.79
N VAL A 59 -40.31 -0.06 -0.84
CA VAL A 59 -39.73 -0.10 0.51
C VAL A 59 -40.03 -1.43 1.20
N ARG A 60 -41.26 -1.96 1.05
CA ARG A 60 -41.61 -3.29 1.56
C ARG A 60 -40.74 -4.38 0.93
N ARG A 61 -40.57 -4.37 -0.40
CA ARG A 61 -39.71 -5.35 -1.09
C ARG A 61 -38.28 -5.33 -0.58
N TRP A 62 -37.72 -4.15 -0.28
CA TRP A 62 -36.37 -4.05 0.30
C TRP A 62 -36.26 -4.65 1.69
N LEU A 63 -37.26 -4.41 2.54
CA LEU A 63 -37.36 -5.03 3.86
C LEU A 63 -37.52 -6.57 3.75
N ASP A 64 -38.25 -7.04 2.74
CA ASP A 64 -38.44 -8.46 2.44
C ASP A 64 -37.22 -9.11 1.77
N GLY A 65 -36.08 -8.41 1.68
CA GLY A 65 -34.79 -8.98 1.21
C GLY A 65 -34.42 -8.63 -0.23
N GLU A 66 -35.22 -7.82 -0.93
CA GLU A 66 -34.88 -7.39 -2.29
C GLU A 66 -33.83 -6.28 -2.29
N ASN A 67 -32.73 -6.51 -3.00
CA ASN A 67 -31.69 -5.50 -3.11
C ASN A 67 -32.08 -4.40 -4.13
N PRO A 68 -32.15 -3.11 -3.73
CA PRO A 68 -32.42 -2.04 -4.66
C PRO A 68 -31.25 -1.81 -5.62
N ARG A 69 -31.56 -1.31 -6.83
CA ARG A 69 -30.55 -0.90 -7.81
C ARG A 69 -29.97 0.48 -7.46
N GLU A 70 -28.74 0.73 -7.88
CA GLU A 70 -28.12 2.06 -7.79
C GLU A 70 -29.02 3.15 -8.39
N PRO A 71 -29.05 4.36 -7.82
CA PRO A 71 -28.29 4.87 -6.66
C PRO A 71 -28.97 4.65 -5.29
N ILE A 72 -30.03 3.84 -5.22
CA ILE A 72 -30.89 3.74 -4.02
C ILE A 72 -30.15 3.22 -2.77
N PRO A 73 -29.23 2.22 -2.83
CA PRO A 73 -28.47 1.80 -1.64
C PRO A 73 -27.69 2.97 -1.00
N LYS A 74 -27.05 3.82 -1.81
CA LYS A 74 -26.31 5.00 -1.33
C LYS A 74 -27.24 6.03 -0.71
N ILE A 75 -28.38 6.29 -1.34
CA ILE A 75 -29.40 7.21 -0.80
C ILE A 75 -29.91 6.72 0.56
N LEU A 76 -30.15 5.42 0.73
CA LEU A 76 -30.58 4.86 2.01
C LEU A 76 -29.51 5.02 3.09
N SER A 77 -28.25 4.72 2.76
CA SER A 77 -27.09 4.94 3.64
C SER A 77 -27.00 6.39 4.14
N GLU A 78 -27.09 7.36 3.23
CA GLU A 78 -27.08 8.79 3.58
C GLU A 78 -28.26 9.20 4.47
N LEU A 79 -29.48 8.79 4.11
CA LEU A 79 -30.68 9.14 4.86
C LEU A 79 -30.64 8.59 6.29
N PHE A 80 -30.26 7.32 6.46
CA PHE A 80 -30.13 6.74 7.79
C PHE A 80 -28.96 7.36 8.57
N SER A 81 -27.86 7.72 7.91
CA SER A 81 -26.74 8.40 8.55
C SER A 81 -27.15 9.77 9.11
N GLU A 82 -27.85 10.57 8.30
CA GLU A 82 -28.39 11.87 8.71
C GLU A 82 -29.40 11.73 9.85
N ARG A 83 -30.24 10.70 9.82
CA ARG A 83 -31.29 10.48 10.83
C ARG A 83 -30.74 10.15 12.21
N PHE A 84 -29.66 9.38 12.27
CA PHE A 84 -29.10 8.90 13.54
C PHE A 84 -27.87 9.67 14.01
N GLY A 85 -27.35 10.62 13.22
CA GLY A 85 -26.16 11.39 13.57
C GLY A 85 -24.88 10.54 13.65
N CYS A 86 -24.90 9.36 13.05
CA CYS A 86 -23.76 8.44 12.95
C CYS A 86 -23.76 7.80 11.57
N VAL A 87 -22.59 7.38 11.07
CA VAL A 87 -22.49 6.78 9.74
C VAL A 87 -23.16 5.40 9.75
N VAL A 88 -24.13 5.20 8.86
CA VAL A 88 -24.80 3.93 8.59
C VAL A 88 -24.47 3.53 7.17
N SER A 89 -23.57 2.56 6.97
CA SER A 89 -23.13 2.13 5.64
C SER A 89 -24.19 1.31 4.90
N VAL A 90 -23.99 1.10 3.59
CA VAL A 90 -24.86 0.23 2.77
C VAL A 90 -24.88 -1.20 3.32
N ASP A 91 -23.73 -1.68 3.80
CA ASP A 91 -23.60 -3.01 4.41
C ASP A 91 -24.25 -3.09 5.79
N ASP A 92 -24.22 -2.01 6.59
CA ASP A 92 -24.94 -1.94 7.87
C ASP A 92 -26.46 -2.06 7.69
N LEU A 93 -26.96 -1.68 6.50
CA LEU A 93 -28.36 -1.86 6.09
C LEU A 93 -28.62 -3.25 5.49
N GLY A 94 -27.63 -4.14 5.41
CA GLY A 94 -27.75 -5.45 4.76
C GLY A 94 -28.05 -5.36 3.25
N LEU A 95 -27.76 -4.22 2.62
CA LEU A 95 -27.92 -4.02 1.20
C LEU A 95 -26.59 -4.33 0.49
N ARG A 96 -26.67 -4.75 -0.78
CA ARG A 96 -25.49 -4.98 -1.60
C ARG A 96 -25.32 -3.81 -2.56
N THR A 97 -24.17 -3.17 -2.55
CA THR A 97 -23.76 -2.34 -3.70
C THR A 97 -23.71 -3.24 -4.93
N ALA A 98 -24.22 -2.79 -6.08
CA ALA A 98 -24.05 -3.57 -7.30
C ALA A 98 -22.56 -3.90 -7.43
N ARG A 99 -22.21 -5.19 -7.48
CA ARG A 99 -20.82 -5.60 -7.76
C ARG A 99 -20.45 -4.86 -9.04
N GLN A 100 -19.53 -3.92 -8.95
CA GLN A 100 -18.72 -3.59 -10.12
C GLN A 100 -18.22 -4.93 -10.65
N SER A 101 -18.30 -5.13 -11.97
CA SER A 101 -17.93 -6.39 -12.61
C SER A 101 -16.68 -7.00 -11.96
N PRO A 102 -16.55 -8.34 -11.90
CA PRO A 102 -15.36 -9.02 -11.34
C PRO A 102 -14.02 -8.62 -11.99
N SER A 103 -14.02 -7.73 -12.99
CA SER A 103 -12.85 -7.03 -13.52
C SER A 103 -12.31 -5.91 -12.61
N ALA A 104 -12.98 -5.56 -11.51
CA ALA A 104 -12.46 -4.63 -10.49
C ALA A 104 -11.47 -5.33 -9.53
N THR A 105 -10.61 -6.17 -10.08
CA THR A 105 -9.42 -6.73 -9.43
C THR A 105 -8.36 -5.64 -9.33
N GLY A 106 -8.57 -4.73 -8.38
CA GLY A 106 -7.53 -4.03 -7.60
C GLY A 106 -6.63 -3.00 -8.28
N VAL A 107 -6.10 -3.26 -9.47
CA VAL A 107 -4.90 -2.59 -9.99
C VAL A 107 -4.98 -2.18 -11.47
N ASP A 108 -5.88 -2.75 -12.28
CA ASP A 108 -6.14 -2.28 -13.64
C ASP A 108 -7.07 -1.06 -13.64
N LEU A 109 -6.47 0.11 -13.37
CA LEU A 109 -7.18 1.38 -13.27
C LEU A 109 -6.98 2.21 -14.55
N PRO A 110 -7.97 3.03 -14.97
CA PRO A 110 -7.77 3.95 -16.07
C PRO A 110 -6.66 4.96 -15.76
N TRP A 111 -5.69 5.09 -16.66
CA TRP A 111 -4.54 5.99 -16.52
C TRP A 111 -4.89 7.40 -17.03
N THR A 112 -5.72 8.11 -16.26
CA THR A 112 -6.06 9.51 -16.51
C THR A 112 -6.08 10.31 -15.20
N GLY A 113 -5.73 11.59 -15.27
CA GLY A 113 -5.76 12.51 -14.12
C GLY A 113 -7.09 12.49 -13.35
N PRO A 114 -8.25 12.74 -14.01
CA PRO A 114 -9.54 12.76 -13.32
C PRO A 114 -9.88 11.43 -12.63
N GLN A 115 -9.55 10.30 -13.25
CA GLN A 115 -9.81 9.00 -12.65
C GLN A 115 -8.88 8.71 -11.47
N THR A 116 -7.60 9.10 -11.58
CA THR A 116 -6.61 8.99 -10.51
C THR A 116 -7.07 9.76 -9.28
N VAL A 117 -7.54 11.00 -9.46
CA VAL A 117 -8.11 11.84 -8.39
C VAL A 117 -9.34 11.20 -7.76
N ALA A 118 -10.29 10.71 -8.57
CA ALA A 118 -11.50 10.06 -8.05
C ALA A 118 -11.17 8.83 -7.19
N LEU A 119 -10.24 7.99 -7.65
CA LEU A 119 -9.84 6.77 -6.95
C LEU A 119 -9.04 7.05 -5.68
N LEU A 120 -8.14 8.04 -5.71
CA LEU A 120 -7.44 8.52 -4.51
C LEU A 120 -8.44 9.03 -3.46
N SER A 121 -9.43 9.81 -3.88
CA SER A 121 -10.44 10.40 -2.97
C SER A 121 -11.30 9.31 -2.36
N GLU A 122 -11.81 8.37 -3.17
CA GLU A 122 -12.63 7.24 -2.72
C GLU A 122 -11.87 6.35 -1.74
N PHE A 123 -10.63 5.98 -2.07
CA PHE A 123 -9.85 5.06 -1.26
C PHE A 123 -9.38 5.68 0.06
N SER A 124 -8.81 6.89 0.02
CA SER A 124 -8.37 7.61 1.23
C SER A 124 -9.54 7.89 2.20
N ARG A 125 -10.71 8.31 1.68
CA ARG A 125 -11.92 8.50 2.48
C ARG A 125 -12.35 7.19 3.13
N SER A 126 -12.37 6.11 2.36
CA SER A 126 -12.78 4.80 2.85
C SER A 126 -11.84 4.31 3.97
N ASP A 127 -10.52 4.43 3.81
CA ASP A 127 -9.52 4.04 4.82
C ASP A 127 -9.69 4.84 6.12
N LEU A 128 -9.92 6.16 6.03
CA LEU A 128 -10.17 7.00 7.20
C LEU A 128 -11.46 6.61 7.94
N MET A 129 -12.53 6.29 7.21
CA MET A 129 -13.84 5.95 7.79
C MET A 129 -13.89 4.54 8.37
N LEU A 130 -13.23 3.57 7.74
CA LEU A 130 -13.33 2.14 8.08
C LEU A 130 -12.29 1.68 9.12
N ALA A 131 -11.36 2.55 9.52
CA ALA A 131 -10.41 2.34 10.61
C ALA A 131 -11.05 2.21 12.02
N ARG A 132 -12.39 2.09 12.13
CA ARG A 132 -13.09 1.69 13.36
C ARG A 132 -13.51 0.20 13.39
N ARG A 133 -13.42 -0.56 12.28
CA ARG A 133 -13.90 -1.96 12.24
C ARG A 133 -13.09 -2.96 11.39
N GLY A 134 -11.88 -2.62 10.91
CA GLY A 134 -11.00 -3.59 10.25
C GLY A 134 -11.51 -4.16 8.90
N PHE A 135 -12.57 -3.58 8.33
CA PHE A 135 -13.36 -4.20 7.26
C PHE A 135 -12.80 -4.02 5.84
N LEU A 136 -11.89 -3.06 5.60
CA LEU A 136 -11.28 -2.88 4.27
C LEU A 136 -10.32 -4.02 3.88
N GLY A 137 -9.65 -4.62 4.87
CA GLY A 137 -8.74 -5.73 4.63
C GLY A 137 -9.45 -6.95 4.04
N THR A 138 -10.73 -7.17 4.40
CA THR A 138 -11.50 -8.36 4.00
C THR A 138 -12.07 -8.32 2.58
N SER A 139 -12.07 -7.16 1.91
CA SER A 139 -12.58 -7.03 0.52
C SER A 139 -11.50 -6.71 -0.52
N LEU A 140 -10.31 -6.28 -0.09
CA LEU A 140 -9.17 -6.09 -0.99
C LEU A 140 -8.41 -7.40 -1.19
N VAL A 141 -8.05 -7.70 -2.44
CA VAL A 141 -7.25 -8.86 -2.80
C VAL A 141 -5.94 -8.39 -3.41
N LEU A 142 -4.84 -9.01 -3.01
CA LEU A 142 -3.53 -8.80 -3.62
C LEU A 142 -3.50 -9.32 -5.06
N SER A 143 -3.10 -8.47 -5.99
CA SER A 143 -2.80 -8.82 -7.38
C SER A 143 -1.35 -9.29 -7.51
N ALA A 144 -1.11 -10.20 -8.45
CA ALA A 144 0.22 -10.74 -8.70
C ALA A 144 0.31 -11.35 -10.11
N GLY A 145 1.53 -11.60 -10.60
CA GLY A 145 1.76 -12.08 -11.96
C GLY A 145 1.22 -11.09 -13.01
N PRO A 146 0.69 -11.58 -14.15
CA PRO A 146 0.18 -10.71 -15.21
C PRO A 146 -0.86 -9.68 -14.74
N SER A 147 -1.72 -10.06 -13.79
CA SER A 147 -2.74 -9.16 -13.22
C SER A 147 -2.17 -7.93 -12.51
N LEU A 148 -0.91 -8.00 -12.06
CA LEU A 148 -0.18 -6.88 -11.48
C LEU A 148 0.71 -6.20 -12.53
N ILE A 149 1.47 -6.98 -13.29
CA ILE A 149 2.52 -6.44 -14.17
C ILE A 149 1.95 -5.70 -15.38
N GLU A 150 0.94 -6.27 -16.07
CA GLU A 150 0.41 -5.67 -17.31
C GLU A 150 -0.18 -4.26 -17.08
N PRO A 151 -0.96 -4.00 -16.01
CA PRO A 151 -1.39 -2.64 -15.71
C PRO A 151 -0.23 -1.67 -15.46
N MET A 152 0.82 -2.10 -14.75
CA MET A 152 1.94 -1.23 -14.37
C MET A 152 2.79 -0.83 -15.58
N GLN A 153 2.90 -1.69 -16.61
CA GLN A 153 3.60 -1.36 -17.85
C GLN A 153 3.06 -0.11 -18.54
N ARG A 154 1.77 0.21 -18.36
CA ARG A 154 1.15 1.41 -18.92
C ARG A 154 1.73 2.70 -18.33
N TRP A 155 2.46 2.64 -17.22
CA TRP A 155 3.25 3.76 -16.71
C TRP A 155 4.23 4.32 -17.75
N LEU A 156 4.83 3.46 -18.59
CA LEU A 156 5.79 3.85 -19.63
C LEU A 156 5.18 4.62 -20.80
N VAL A 157 3.88 4.46 -21.04
CA VAL A 157 3.21 5.10 -22.18
C VAL A 157 3.19 6.61 -21.93
N PRO A 158 3.69 7.47 -22.82
CA PRO A 158 3.59 8.91 -22.62
C PRO A 158 2.13 9.33 -22.38
N SER A 159 1.88 10.13 -21.36
CA SER A 159 0.56 10.70 -21.13
C SER A 159 0.20 11.56 -22.35
N SER A 160 -0.88 11.25 -23.06
CA SER A 160 -1.38 12.06 -24.18
C SER A 160 -1.95 13.38 -23.67
N GLN A 161 -1.10 14.26 -23.15
CA GLN A 161 -1.39 15.68 -22.97
C GLN A 161 -0.93 16.51 -24.17
N ALA A 162 -0.40 15.86 -25.22
CA ALA A 162 -0.14 16.51 -26.50
C ALA A 162 -1.47 16.84 -27.21
N ALA A 163 -1.84 18.12 -27.15
CA ALA A 163 -2.79 18.80 -28.02
C ALA A 163 -4.25 18.31 -27.98
N GLN A 164 -4.97 18.64 -26.91
CA GLN A 164 -6.36 19.07 -27.12
C GLN A 164 -6.35 20.54 -27.54
N PRO A 165 -6.98 20.94 -28.65
CA PRO A 165 -7.08 22.34 -29.03
C PRO A 165 -7.77 23.10 -27.88
N GLN A 166 -7.05 24.04 -27.27
CA GLN A 166 -7.63 24.90 -26.24
C GLN A 166 -8.81 25.65 -26.87
N PRO A 167 -10.05 25.51 -26.34
CA PRO A 167 -11.08 26.49 -26.67
C PRO A 167 -10.57 27.86 -26.19
N GLU A 168 -10.69 28.87 -27.07
CA GLU A 168 -10.28 30.24 -26.81
C GLU A 168 -10.60 30.68 -25.37
N PRO A 169 -9.67 31.35 -24.65
CA PRO A 169 -9.90 31.73 -23.27
C PRO A 169 -11.06 32.71 -23.17
N SER A 170 -12.23 32.20 -22.78
CA SER A 170 -13.36 33.03 -22.36
C SER A 170 -12.92 33.93 -21.21
N ALA A 171 -13.25 35.22 -21.27
CA ALA A 171 -12.90 36.24 -20.28
C ALA A 171 -13.36 35.93 -18.84
N ALA A 172 -14.16 34.88 -18.64
CA ALA A 172 -14.55 34.34 -17.33
C ALA A 172 -13.52 33.40 -16.67
N SER A 173 -12.44 32.99 -17.37
CA SER A 173 -11.44 32.04 -16.85
C SER A 173 -10.31 32.66 -16.01
N ARG A 174 -10.29 33.99 -15.84
CA ARG A 174 -9.34 34.70 -14.96
C ARG A 174 -9.67 34.59 -13.48
N ARG A 175 -10.07 33.42 -12.99
CA ARG A 175 -9.99 33.16 -11.56
C ARG A 175 -8.56 32.67 -11.31
N PRO A 176 -7.72 33.40 -10.56
CA PRO A 176 -6.42 32.87 -10.17
C PRO A 176 -6.64 31.50 -9.51
N GLY A 177 -5.76 30.54 -9.80
CA GLY A 177 -5.72 29.27 -9.09
C GLY A 177 -5.82 29.55 -7.60
N ARG A 178 -6.69 28.80 -6.90
CA ARG A 178 -7.02 29.09 -5.50
C ARG A 178 -5.84 28.87 -4.57
N LEU A 179 -4.91 27.99 -4.96
CA LEU A 179 -3.75 27.63 -4.15
C LEU A 179 -2.59 28.59 -4.43
N SER A 180 -2.16 29.28 -3.38
CA SER A 180 -0.97 30.12 -3.41
C SER A 180 0.31 29.29 -3.37
N ARG A 181 1.43 29.86 -3.83
CA ARG A 181 2.74 29.21 -3.75
C ARG A 181 3.14 28.83 -2.32
N PRO A 182 2.96 29.68 -1.28
CA PRO A 182 3.25 29.29 0.10
C PRO A 182 2.42 28.11 0.61
N GLU A 183 1.16 27.97 0.19
CA GLU A 183 0.33 26.82 0.56
C GLU A 183 0.85 25.53 -0.08
N LEU A 184 1.31 25.60 -1.34
CA LEU A 184 1.93 24.46 -2.01
C LEU A 184 3.26 24.05 -1.37
N ASP A 185 4.12 25.03 -1.06
CA ASP A 185 5.39 24.80 -0.36
C ASP A 185 5.13 24.17 1.03
N LEU A 186 4.04 24.54 1.70
CA LEU A 186 3.61 23.94 2.96
C LEU A 186 3.20 22.47 2.80
N LEU A 187 2.48 22.11 1.73
CA LEU A 187 2.11 20.71 1.45
C LEU A 187 3.35 19.84 1.18
N GLU A 188 4.31 20.36 0.42
CA GLU A 188 5.59 19.68 0.15
C GLU A 188 6.39 19.48 1.45
N SER A 189 6.55 20.53 2.26
CA SER A 189 7.27 20.43 3.56
C SER A 189 6.57 19.51 4.57
N THR A 190 5.24 19.47 4.57
CA THR A 190 4.44 18.56 5.41
C THR A 190 4.69 17.10 5.02
N THR A 191 4.88 16.83 3.72
CA THR A 191 5.18 15.49 3.22
C THR A 191 6.56 15.02 3.67
N VAL A 192 7.57 15.90 3.65
CA VAL A 192 8.90 15.66 4.22
C VAL A 192 8.80 15.36 5.72
N MET A 193 8.05 16.16 6.47
CA MET A 193 7.84 15.96 7.90
C MET A 193 7.21 14.60 8.20
N PHE A 194 6.22 14.16 7.41
CA PHE A 194 5.61 12.84 7.59
C PHE A 194 6.60 11.69 7.37
N ARG A 195 7.49 11.79 6.37
CA ARG A 195 8.55 10.79 6.17
C ARG A 195 9.53 10.73 7.35
N GLN A 196 9.98 11.88 7.84
CA GLN A 196 10.85 11.96 9.02
C GLN A 196 10.18 11.32 10.25
N TRP A 197 8.89 11.57 10.44
CA TRP A 197 8.13 10.96 11.53
C TRP A 197 7.97 9.43 11.39
N ASP A 198 7.77 8.92 10.16
CA ASP A 198 7.73 7.47 9.91
C ASP A 198 9.09 6.83 10.20
N ALA A 199 10.19 7.45 9.76
CA ALA A 199 11.55 6.98 10.02
C ALA A 199 11.83 6.80 11.54
N GLN A 200 11.41 7.78 12.34
CA GLN A 200 11.63 7.81 13.80
C GLN A 200 10.77 6.84 14.60
N CYS A 201 9.48 6.68 14.25
CA CYS A 201 8.50 6.01 15.13
C CYS A 201 7.94 4.68 14.57
N GLY A 202 8.13 4.40 13.28
CA GLY A 202 7.45 3.30 12.58
C GLY A 202 6.00 3.63 12.18
N GLY A 203 5.44 2.84 11.25
CA GLY A 203 4.30 3.26 10.42
C GLY A 203 2.91 3.30 11.08
N GLY A 204 2.75 2.78 12.30
CA GLY A 204 1.40 2.54 12.85
C GLY A 204 0.59 3.77 13.28
N LEU A 205 1.14 4.61 14.18
CA LEU A 205 0.34 5.61 14.91
C LEU A 205 -0.08 6.80 14.02
N ARG A 206 0.72 7.14 13.02
CA ARG A 206 0.59 8.39 12.26
C ARG A 206 0.03 8.20 10.85
N ARG A 207 -0.20 6.97 10.39
CA ARG A 207 -0.73 6.67 9.05
C ARG A 207 -2.04 7.43 8.77
N LYS A 208 -2.93 7.56 9.76
CA LYS A 208 -4.19 8.33 9.61
C LYS A 208 -3.95 9.80 9.25
N ALA A 209 -2.88 10.41 9.76
CA ALA A 209 -2.54 11.80 9.43
C ALA A 209 -2.06 11.90 7.97
N VAL A 210 -1.23 10.96 7.51
CA VAL A 210 -0.77 10.88 6.12
C VAL A 210 -1.95 10.68 5.16
N VAL A 211 -2.86 9.75 5.47
CA VAL A 211 -4.06 9.51 4.64
C VAL A 211 -5.01 10.71 4.67
N GLY A 212 -5.12 11.41 5.81
CA GLY A 212 -5.86 12.66 5.92
C GLY A 212 -5.30 13.75 4.99
N GLN A 213 -3.98 13.96 5.01
CA GLN A 213 -3.31 14.91 4.13
C GLN A 213 -3.46 14.53 2.66
N LEU A 214 -3.36 13.23 2.33
CA LEU A 214 -3.60 12.73 0.99
C LEU A 214 -5.02 13.05 0.52
N HIS A 215 -6.01 12.87 1.40
CA HIS A 215 -7.41 13.21 1.10
C HIS A 215 -7.57 14.70 0.80
N GLU A 216 -6.98 15.57 1.63
CA GLU A 216 -7.00 17.03 1.44
C GLU A 216 -6.35 17.45 0.11
N VAL A 217 -5.16 16.92 -0.20
CA VAL A 217 -4.48 17.18 -1.49
C VAL A 217 -5.32 16.69 -2.67
N THR A 218 -6.05 15.59 -2.50
CA THR A 218 -6.95 15.07 -3.54
C THR A 218 -8.19 15.93 -3.73
N ASP A 219 -8.68 16.59 -2.68
CA ASP A 219 -9.75 17.59 -2.81
C ASP A 219 -9.26 18.84 -3.54
N LEU A 220 -8.03 19.30 -3.29
CA LEU A 220 -7.40 20.40 -4.04
C LEU A 220 -7.22 20.07 -5.53
N LEU A 221 -6.93 18.80 -5.87
CA LEU A 221 -6.83 18.32 -7.25
C LEU A 221 -8.19 18.26 -7.98
N GLN A 222 -9.32 18.31 -7.27
CA GLN A 222 -10.66 18.41 -7.87
C GLN A 222 -11.04 19.85 -8.23
N GLU A 223 -10.32 20.84 -7.68
CA GLU A 223 -10.52 22.24 -8.00
C GLU A 223 -9.77 22.65 -9.29
N PRO A 224 -10.24 23.66 -10.03
CA PRO A 224 -9.50 24.20 -11.17
C PRO A 224 -8.15 24.80 -10.70
N GLN A 225 -7.04 24.23 -11.17
CA GLN A 225 -5.69 24.70 -10.89
C GLN A 225 -4.91 24.95 -12.20
N PRO A 226 -3.92 25.86 -12.21
CA PRO A 226 -2.95 25.95 -13.29
C PRO A 226 -2.19 24.63 -13.48
N GLU A 227 -1.83 24.31 -14.72
CA GLU A 227 -1.20 23.03 -15.08
C GLU A 227 0.06 22.72 -14.25
N GLU A 228 0.91 23.72 -14.00
CA GLU A 228 2.11 23.57 -13.17
C GLU A 228 1.76 23.21 -11.71
N THR A 229 0.76 23.87 -11.13
CA THR A 229 0.25 23.59 -9.79
C THR A 229 -0.35 22.19 -9.72
N THR A 230 -1.12 21.79 -10.73
CA THR A 230 -1.70 20.43 -10.84
C THR A 230 -0.62 19.36 -10.85
N ARG A 231 0.47 19.54 -11.62
CA ARG A 231 1.61 18.60 -11.62
C ARG A 231 2.26 18.47 -10.25
N LYS A 232 2.49 19.60 -9.56
CA LYS A 232 3.08 19.61 -8.20
C LYS A 232 2.14 18.96 -7.17
N LEU A 233 0.84 19.21 -7.26
CA LEU A 233 -0.15 18.52 -6.41
C LEU A 233 -0.19 17.01 -6.66
N PHE A 234 -0.10 16.57 -7.93
CA PHE A 234 0.03 15.15 -8.23
C PHE A 234 1.33 14.54 -7.67
N LYS A 235 2.44 15.28 -7.69
CA LYS A 235 3.70 14.85 -7.05
C LYS A 235 3.51 14.65 -5.55
N VAL A 236 2.94 15.64 -4.86
CA VAL A 236 2.63 15.55 -3.42
C VAL A 236 1.69 14.38 -3.13
N ALA A 237 0.64 14.21 -3.94
CA ALA A 237 -0.29 13.09 -3.81
C ALA A 237 0.40 11.73 -4.00
N ALA A 238 1.33 11.62 -4.96
CA ALA A 238 2.13 10.42 -5.20
C ALA A 238 3.03 10.09 -4.01
N GLU A 239 3.74 11.07 -3.47
CA GLU A 239 4.60 10.90 -2.29
C GLU A 239 3.81 10.50 -1.03
N LEU A 240 2.65 11.13 -0.78
CA LEU A 240 1.78 10.79 0.34
C LEU A 240 1.13 9.41 0.18
N ALA A 241 0.71 9.04 -1.03
CA ALA A 241 0.17 7.72 -1.33
C ALA A 241 1.24 6.63 -1.19
N GLU A 242 2.47 6.89 -1.65
CA GLU A 242 3.60 5.97 -1.45
C GLU A 242 3.85 5.76 0.04
N LEU A 243 3.92 6.84 0.83
CA LEU A 243 4.13 6.76 2.26
C LEU A 243 2.98 6.03 2.99
N ALA A 244 1.73 6.29 2.60
CA ALA A 244 0.58 5.56 3.14
C ALA A 244 0.66 4.05 2.81
N GLY A 245 1.14 3.71 1.61
CA GLY A 245 1.42 2.36 1.18
C GLY A 245 2.53 1.70 2.01
N TRP A 246 3.64 2.40 2.21
CA TRP A 246 4.77 1.93 3.01
C TRP A 246 4.39 1.69 4.47
N MET A 247 3.67 2.63 5.08
CA MET A 247 3.17 2.49 6.46
C MET A 247 2.20 1.31 6.59
N SER A 248 1.33 1.11 5.58
CA SER A 248 0.42 -0.04 5.52
C SER A 248 1.18 -1.36 5.40
N TYR A 249 2.24 -1.39 4.59
CA TYR A 249 3.14 -2.53 4.44
C TYR A 249 3.86 -2.87 5.75
N ASP A 250 4.35 -1.86 6.48
CA ASP A 250 5.10 -2.02 7.74
C ASP A 250 4.25 -2.60 8.88
N VAL A 251 2.93 -2.34 8.87
CA VAL A 251 1.96 -2.90 9.83
C VAL A 251 1.23 -4.15 9.32
N GLY A 252 1.62 -4.69 8.15
CA GLY A 252 1.09 -5.96 7.64
C GLY A 252 -0.20 -5.87 6.81
N LEU A 253 -0.72 -4.67 6.51
CA LEU A 253 -1.91 -4.47 5.68
C LEU A 253 -1.58 -4.58 4.19
N GLN A 254 -1.14 -5.77 3.75
CA GLN A 254 -0.57 -6.00 2.41
C GLN A 254 -1.49 -5.57 1.24
N PRO A 255 -2.79 -5.94 1.21
CA PRO A 255 -3.68 -5.50 0.12
C PRO A 255 -3.88 -3.97 0.08
N THR A 256 -3.92 -3.33 1.26
CA THR A 256 -4.03 -1.87 1.37
C THR A 256 -2.76 -1.19 0.88
N ALA A 257 -1.60 -1.71 1.24
CA ALA A 257 -0.30 -1.23 0.77
C ALA A 257 -0.21 -1.27 -0.75
N GLN A 258 -0.56 -2.40 -1.37
CA GLN A 258 -0.52 -2.54 -2.83
C GLN A 258 -1.44 -1.53 -3.52
N LYS A 259 -2.65 -1.32 -2.98
CA LYS A 259 -3.59 -0.36 -3.54
C LYS A 259 -3.03 1.07 -3.51
N TYR A 260 -2.43 1.48 -2.40
CA TYR A 260 -1.79 2.79 -2.28
C TYR A 260 -0.58 2.94 -3.22
N PHE A 261 0.27 1.91 -3.37
CA PHE A 261 1.39 1.96 -4.31
C PHE A 261 0.91 2.11 -5.77
N VAL A 262 -0.15 1.41 -6.16
CA VAL A 262 -0.73 1.59 -7.50
C VAL A 262 -1.25 3.01 -7.69
N LEU A 263 -1.98 3.56 -6.72
CA LEU A 263 -2.46 4.94 -6.80
C LEU A 263 -1.31 5.97 -6.83
N ALA A 264 -0.24 5.71 -6.08
CA ALA A 264 0.97 6.52 -6.09
C ALA A 264 1.65 6.52 -7.47
N LEU A 265 1.73 5.36 -8.14
CA LEU A 265 2.32 5.27 -9.48
C LEU A 265 1.49 6.02 -10.53
N HIS A 266 0.16 5.94 -10.43
CA HIS A 266 -0.74 6.74 -11.26
C HIS A 266 -0.53 8.24 -11.04
N ALA A 267 -0.46 8.70 -9.78
CA ALA A 267 -0.21 10.10 -9.47
C ALA A 267 1.18 10.57 -9.93
N ALA A 268 2.23 9.75 -9.76
CA ALA A 268 3.58 10.06 -10.23
C ALA A 268 3.63 10.21 -11.76
N LYS A 269 2.85 9.40 -12.50
CA LYS A 269 2.69 9.54 -13.95
C LYS A 269 2.04 10.87 -14.33
N GLU A 270 0.96 11.25 -13.67
CA GLU A 270 0.27 12.53 -13.92
C GLU A 270 1.12 13.75 -13.54
N ALA A 271 2.00 13.60 -12.54
CA ALA A 271 3.02 14.59 -12.21
C ALA A 271 4.14 14.70 -13.26
N GLY A 272 4.33 13.65 -14.09
CA GLY A 272 5.47 13.53 -15.00
C GLY A 272 6.79 13.18 -14.30
N ASP A 273 6.75 12.76 -13.03
CA ASP A 273 7.92 12.47 -12.19
C ASP A 273 8.31 10.99 -12.32
N LYS A 274 9.13 10.68 -13.34
CA LYS A 274 9.60 9.32 -13.62
C LYS A 274 10.51 8.76 -12.51
N PRO A 275 11.45 9.52 -11.91
CA PRO A 275 12.21 9.03 -10.76
C PRO A 275 11.30 8.62 -9.60
N LEU A 276 10.30 9.43 -9.25
CA LEU A 276 9.33 9.08 -8.20
C LEU A 276 8.52 7.83 -8.55
N GLY A 277 8.08 7.68 -9.80
CA GLY A 277 7.42 6.45 -10.27
C GLY A 277 8.30 5.20 -10.14
N SER A 278 9.59 5.32 -10.42
CA SER A 278 10.55 4.22 -10.25
C SER A 278 10.75 3.82 -8.77
N TYR A 279 10.71 4.80 -7.86
CA TYR A 279 10.72 4.55 -6.42
C TYR A 279 9.46 3.80 -5.96
N VAL A 280 8.28 4.22 -6.41
CA VAL A 280 7.02 3.51 -6.11
C VAL A 280 7.07 2.05 -6.58
N LEU A 281 7.57 1.80 -7.79
CA LEU A 281 7.77 0.44 -8.31
C LEU A 281 8.78 -0.37 -7.47
N SER A 282 9.80 0.27 -6.91
CA SER A 282 10.72 -0.38 -5.98
C SER A 282 10.03 -0.79 -4.67
N SER A 283 9.11 0.03 -4.14
CA SER A 283 8.29 -0.31 -2.97
C SER A 283 7.37 -1.50 -3.26
N MET A 284 6.77 -1.55 -4.45
CA MET A 284 6.01 -2.72 -4.90
C MET A 284 6.89 -3.97 -5.06
N SER A 285 8.10 -3.83 -5.58
CA SER A 285 9.06 -4.94 -5.69
C SER A 285 9.44 -5.50 -4.32
N ARG A 286 9.73 -4.64 -3.33
CA ARG A 286 9.97 -5.05 -1.93
C ARG A 286 8.79 -5.82 -1.34
N GLN A 287 7.57 -5.38 -1.63
CA GLN A 287 6.36 -6.12 -1.23
C GLN A 287 6.34 -7.52 -1.89
N MET A 288 6.61 -7.63 -3.19
CA MET A 288 6.59 -8.92 -3.88
C MET A 288 7.70 -9.86 -3.39
N ILE A 289 8.90 -9.37 -3.06
CA ILE A 289 9.95 -10.17 -2.40
C ILE A 289 9.45 -10.69 -1.05
N HIS A 290 8.81 -9.83 -0.24
CA HIS A 290 8.28 -10.23 1.07
C HIS A 290 7.19 -11.31 0.97
N LEU A 291 6.39 -11.28 -0.10
CA LEU A 291 5.34 -12.26 -0.39
C LEU A 291 5.84 -13.53 -1.10
N GLY A 292 7.16 -13.67 -1.30
CA GLY A 292 7.75 -14.84 -1.96
C GLY A 292 7.49 -14.89 -3.47
N ARG A 293 7.42 -13.73 -4.13
CA ARG A 293 7.13 -13.56 -5.56
C ARG A 293 8.26 -12.83 -6.28
N PRO A 294 9.47 -13.42 -6.33
CA PRO A 294 10.65 -12.73 -6.84
C PRO A 294 10.62 -12.45 -8.36
N GLU A 295 9.87 -13.23 -9.15
CA GLU A 295 9.64 -12.97 -10.57
C GLU A 295 8.90 -11.65 -10.78
N ASP A 296 7.77 -11.46 -10.08
CA ASP A 296 6.99 -10.22 -10.15
C ASP A 296 7.82 -9.02 -9.64
N ALA A 297 8.62 -9.24 -8.59
CA ALA A 297 9.53 -8.25 -8.06
C ALA A 297 10.58 -7.80 -9.09
N LEU A 298 11.12 -8.74 -9.87
CA LEU A 298 12.11 -8.46 -10.91
C LEU A 298 11.50 -7.67 -12.07
N GLU A 299 10.32 -8.07 -12.54
CA GLU A 299 9.59 -7.37 -13.61
C GLU A 299 9.29 -5.91 -13.24
N LEU A 300 8.88 -5.65 -12.00
CA LEU A 300 8.65 -4.29 -11.48
C LEU A 300 9.94 -3.46 -11.45
N ILE A 301 11.08 -4.05 -11.12
CA ILE A 301 12.38 -3.34 -11.11
C ILE A 301 12.89 -3.08 -12.52
N HIS A 302 12.74 -4.02 -13.45
CA HIS A 302 13.10 -3.79 -14.86
C HIS A 302 12.22 -2.70 -15.47
N LEU A 303 10.94 -2.68 -15.14
CA LEU A 303 10.03 -1.59 -15.49
C LEU A 303 10.53 -0.25 -14.93
N ALA A 304 10.89 -0.21 -13.65
CA ALA A 304 11.39 0.99 -12.97
C ALA A 304 12.67 1.52 -13.63
N GLN A 305 13.69 0.66 -13.80
CA GLN A 305 14.96 0.99 -14.44
C GLN A 305 14.75 1.50 -15.87
N TYR A 306 13.91 0.83 -16.67
CA TYR A 306 13.64 1.26 -18.03
C TYR A 306 12.94 2.63 -18.08
N GLY A 307 11.95 2.85 -17.20
CA GLY A 307 11.16 4.07 -17.20
C GLY A 307 11.90 5.31 -16.69
N SER A 308 12.92 5.15 -15.84
CA SER A 308 13.71 6.26 -15.28
C SER A 308 15.14 6.38 -15.81
N ARG A 309 15.58 5.51 -16.75
CA ARG A 309 16.97 5.43 -17.26
C ARG A 309 17.63 6.75 -17.69
N ASP A 310 16.84 7.72 -18.14
CA ASP A 310 17.32 8.99 -18.69
C ASP A 310 17.28 10.13 -17.65
N CYS A 311 16.82 9.87 -16.42
CA CYS A 311 16.55 10.91 -15.42
C CYS A 311 16.72 10.48 -13.95
N ALA A 312 17.03 9.21 -13.66
CA ALA A 312 17.30 8.74 -12.32
C ALA A 312 18.67 9.25 -11.84
N SER A 313 18.74 9.76 -10.60
CA SER A 313 20.02 10.03 -9.95
C SER A 313 20.79 8.75 -9.69
N PRO A 314 22.13 8.80 -9.51
CA PRO A 314 22.93 7.64 -9.15
C PRO A 314 22.42 6.92 -7.90
N ARG A 315 21.93 7.67 -6.90
CA ARG A 315 21.34 7.10 -5.67
C ARG A 315 20.07 6.29 -5.96
N THR A 316 19.17 6.85 -6.79
CA THR A 316 17.95 6.15 -7.22
C THR A 316 18.30 4.89 -8.02
N GLN A 317 19.24 4.99 -8.95
CA GLN A 317 19.63 3.87 -9.80
C GLN A 317 20.33 2.76 -9.00
N SER A 318 21.19 3.12 -8.04
CA SER A 318 21.82 2.17 -7.11
C SER A 318 20.78 1.39 -6.31
N MET A 319 19.76 2.06 -5.77
CA MET A 319 18.63 1.40 -5.09
C MET A 319 17.93 0.38 -5.98
N LEU A 320 17.68 0.73 -7.25
CA LEU A 320 17.04 -0.19 -8.21
C LEU A 320 17.92 -1.43 -8.46
N TYR A 321 19.24 -1.27 -8.60
CA TYR A 321 20.16 -2.41 -8.73
C TYR A 321 20.23 -3.28 -7.47
N ALA A 322 20.17 -2.68 -6.27
CA ALA A 322 20.11 -3.44 -5.03
C ALA A 322 18.83 -4.29 -4.92
N MET A 323 17.70 -3.77 -5.39
CA MET A 323 16.44 -4.53 -5.47
C MET A 323 16.47 -5.62 -6.54
N GLU A 324 17.09 -5.36 -7.69
CA GLU A 324 17.33 -6.38 -8.73
C GLU A 324 18.18 -7.53 -8.18
N ALA A 325 19.24 -7.23 -7.43
CA ALA A 325 20.08 -8.21 -6.77
C ALA A 325 19.27 -9.11 -5.83
N ARG A 326 18.40 -8.49 -5.03
CA ARG A 326 17.56 -9.21 -4.06
C ARG A 326 16.50 -10.09 -4.72
N ALA A 327 15.94 -9.66 -5.84
CA ALA A 327 15.05 -10.50 -6.65
C ALA A 327 15.82 -11.72 -7.20
N TYR A 328 16.98 -11.51 -7.84
CA TYR A 328 17.80 -12.62 -8.35
C TYR A 328 18.28 -13.57 -7.24
N ALA A 329 18.56 -13.06 -6.05
CA ALA A 329 18.91 -13.88 -4.90
C ALA A 329 17.81 -14.86 -4.52
N ASN A 330 16.57 -14.36 -4.41
CA ASN A 330 15.39 -15.16 -4.09
C ASN A 330 15.02 -16.16 -5.20
N MET A 331 15.42 -15.91 -6.45
CA MET A 331 15.30 -16.86 -7.57
C MET A 331 16.45 -17.87 -7.65
N GLY A 332 17.44 -17.82 -6.76
CA GLY A 332 18.60 -18.71 -6.81
C GLY A 332 19.52 -18.46 -8.02
N GLN A 333 19.65 -17.21 -8.48
CA GLN A 333 20.48 -16.81 -9.62
C GLN A 333 21.76 -16.07 -9.17
N PRO A 334 22.78 -16.77 -8.63
CA PRO A 334 23.91 -16.13 -7.94
C PRO A 334 24.77 -15.26 -8.85
N GLY A 335 24.99 -15.66 -10.12
CA GLY A 335 25.76 -14.87 -11.07
C GLY A 335 25.11 -13.52 -11.39
N LYS A 336 23.78 -13.50 -11.53
CA LYS A 336 23.04 -12.26 -11.79
C LYS A 336 22.93 -11.40 -10.53
N CYS A 337 22.69 -12.01 -9.37
CA CYS A 337 22.71 -11.33 -8.08
C CYS A 337 24.05 -10.61 -7.84
N LYS A 338 25.19 -11.29 -8.00
CA LYS A 338 26.52 -10.67 -7.79
C LYS A 338 26.77 -9.50 -8.74
N ARG A 339 26.35 -9.64 -10.00
CA ARG A 339 26.47 -8.54 -10.98
C ARG A 339 25.63 -7.34 -10.55
N ALA A 340 24.38 -7.55 -10.16
CA ALA A 340 23.50 -6.47 -9.72
C ALA A 340 23.99 -5.80 -8.42
N VAL A 341 24.54 -6.56 -7.46
CA VAL A 341 25.20 -6.00 -6.26
C VAL A 341 26.34 -5.07 -6.67
N ARG A 342 27.22 -5.53 -7.56
CA ARG A 342 28.34 -4.71 -8.04
C ARG A 342 27.87 -3.45 -8.76
N MET A 343 26.83 -3.55 -9.61
CA MET A 343 26.25 -2.38 -10.25
C MET A 343 25.68 -1.39 -9.23
N ALA A 344 25.05 -1.87 -8.16
CA ALA A 344 24.55 -1.01 -7.08
C ALA A 344 25.70 -0.27 -6.37
N GLU A 345 26.78 -0.97 -6.06
CA GLU A 345 27.97 -0.40 -5.40
C GLU A 345 28.69 0.61 -6.31
N ASP A 346 28.99 0.21 -7.55
CA ASP A 346 29.67 1.05 -8.53
C ASP A 346 28.84 2.33 -8.79
N THR A 347 27.52 2.22 -8.94
CA THR A 347 26.65 3.40 -9.15
C THR A 347 26.50 4.27 -7.90
N PHE A 348 26.58 3.68 -6.70
CA PHE A 348 26.51 4.46 -5.45
C PHE A 348 27.76 5.31 -5.24
N ALA A 349 28.92 4.88 -5.76
CA ALA A 349 30.16 5.65 -5.65
C ALA A 349 30.07 7.02 -6.34
N ASP A 350 29.24 7.15 -7.38
CA ASP A 350 29.06 8.38 -8.16
C ASP A 350 28.07 9.37 -7.49
N VAL A 351 27.48 9.01 -6.35
CA VAL A 351 26.41 9.79 -5.71
C VAL A 351 26.88 11.17 -5.24
N ASP A 352 28.11 11.28 -4.73
CA ASP A 352 28.66 12.55 -4.24
C ASP A 352 29.13 13.47 -5.40
N GLU A 353 29.28 12.92 -6.61
CA GLU A 353 29.65 13.66 -7.83
C GLU A 353 28.43 14.16 -8.61
N TRP A 354 27.22 13.88 -8.12
CA TRP A 354 25.98 14.28 -8.79
C TRP A 354 25.62 15.74 -8.52
N ASP A 355 25.44 16.52 -9.59
CA ASP A 355 25.25 17.98 -9.53
C ASP A 355 23.89 18.40 -8.93
N GLU A 356 22.85 17.59 -9.09
CA GLU A 356 21.50 17.92 -8.63
C GLU A 356 21.23 17.35 -7.23
N PRO A 357 20.65 18.13 -6.30
CA PRO A 357 20.33 17.61 -4.98
C PRO A 357 19.26 16.52 -5.09
N ASP A 358 19.49 15.40 -4.40
CA ASP A 358 18.51 14.32 -4.37
C ASP A 358 17.20 14.75 -3.71
N PRO A 359 16.04 14.36 -4.28
CA PRO A 359 14.75 14.54 -3.62
C PRO A 359 14.72 13.89 -2.24
N ASP A 360 13.97 14.47 -1.31
CA ASP A 360 13.87 13.96 0.07
C ASP A 360 13.47 12.47 0.14
N TRP A 361 12.57 12.03 -0.75
CA TRP A 361 12.08 10.65 -0.77
C TRP A 361 13.15 9.58 -1.05
N ILE A 362 14.29 9.91 -1.67
CA ILE A 362 15.36 8.92 -1.93
C ILE A 362 16.45 8.93 -0.85
N ARG A 363 16.48 9.95 0.01
CA ARG A 363 17.59 10.15 0.98
C ARG A 363 17.71 9.02 2.02
N PHE A 364 16.66 8.22 2.22
CA PHE A 364 16.74 7.03 3.07
C PHE A 364 17.76 6.01 2.55
N PHE A 365 17.99 5.96 1.22
CA PHE A 365 18.94 5.03 0.61
C PHE A 365 20.37 5.54 0.78
N SER A 366 20.90 5.29 1.98
CA SER A 366 22.25 5.63 2.44
C SER A 366 23.24 4.48 2.22
N GLU A 367 24.53 4.70 2.51
CA GLU A 367 25.56 3.63 2.54
C GLU A 367 25.12 2.47 3.45
N ALA A 368 24.45 2.77 4.56
CA ALA A 368 23.93 1.77 5.49
C ALA A 368 22.83 0.90 4.85
N GLU A 369 21.89 1.50 4.12
CA GLU A 369 20.85 0.75 3.40
C GLU A 369 21.43 -0.06 2.23
N LEU A 370 22.39 0.48 1.47
CA LEU A 370 23.06 -0.26 0.41
C LEU A 370 23.70 -1.54 0.95
N HIS A 371 24.50 -1.44 2.02
CA HIS A 371 25.12 -2.59 2.66
C HIS A 371 24.09 -3.57 3.22
N GLY A 372 23.01 -3.06 3.84
CA GLY A 372 21.91 -3.89 4.34
C GLY A 372 21.22 -4.69 3.23
N GLU A 373 20.94 -4.06 2.09
CA GLU A 373 20.31 -4.73 0.94
C GLU A 373 21.23 -5.74 0.24
N ASN A 374 22.51 -5.40 0.07
CA ASN A 374 23.50 -6.33 -0.49
C ASN A 374 23.67 -7.54 0.43
N SER A 375 23.73 -7.32 1.74
CA SER A 375 23.77 -8.42 2.70
C SER A 375 22.52 -9.29 2.64
N HIS A 376 21.33 -8.68 2.60
CA HIS A 376 20.08 -9.41 2.44
C HIS A 376 20.08 -10.28 1.19
N SER A 377 20.63 -9.80 0.08
CA SER A 377 20.77 -10.57 -1.16
C SER A 377 21.65 -11.80 -0.97
N TYR A 378 22.82 -11.67 -0.31
CA TYR A 378 23.67 -12.82 -0.01
C TYR A 378 23.06 -13.79 1.00
N ARG A 379 22.38 -13.29 2.03
CA ARG A 379 21.64 -14.12 2.99
C ARG A 379 20.53 -14.92 2.30
N ASP A 380 19.75 -14.27 1.43
CA ASP A 380 18.65 -14.92 0.71
C ASP A 380 19.20 -15.99 -0.27
N LEU A 381 20.34 -15.72 -0.94
CA LEU A 381 21.07 -16.73 -1.71
C LEU A 381 21.54 -17.90 -0.85
N ALA A 382 22.03 -17.64 0.36
CA ALA A 382 22.44 -18.69 1.28
C ALA A 382 21.27 -19.63 1.56
N TYR A 383 20.08 -19.10 1.85
CA TYR A 383 18.88 -19.90 2.08
C TYR A 383 18.46 -20.72 0.86
N VAL A 384 18.35 -20.09 -0.32
CA VAL A 384 17.93 -20.78 -1.55
C VAL A 384 18.93 -21.86 -1.96
N ALA A 385 20.23 -21.65 -1.73
CA ALA A 385 21.29 -22.60 -2.00
C ALA A 385 21.52 -23.63 -0.87
N GLY A 386 20.51 -23.91 -0.05
CA GLY A 386 20.59 -24.95 0.99
C GLY A 386 21.46 -24.55 2.19
N ARG A 387 21.37 -23.29 2.63
CA ARG A 387 22.17 -22.68 3.72
C ARG A 387 23.66 -22.69 3.45
N SER A 388 24.05 -22.24 2.25
CA SER A 388 25.45 -22.21 1.81
C SER A 388 26.32 -21.32 2.71
N PRO A 389 27.38 -21.87 3.35
CA PRO A 389 28.32 -21.08 4.14
C PRO A 389 29.03 -20.00 3.32
N THR A 390 29.30 -20.28 2.04
CA THR A 390 29.95 -19.33 1.12
C THR A 390 29.16 -18.02 1.03
N TYR A 391 27.84 -18.08 0.88
CA TYR A 391 27.02 -16.88 0.80
C TYR A 391 26.80 -16.22 2.16
N ALA A 392 26.76 -17.00 3.25
CA ALA A 392 26.73 -16.45 4.60
C ALA A 392 28.00 -15.62 4.90
N SER A 393 29.18 -16.12 4.50
CA SER A 393 30.46 -15.40 4.61
C SER A 393 30.54 -14.14 3.74
N LEU A 394 29.78 -14.05 2.64
CA LEU A 394 29.64 -12.81 1.87
C LEU A 394 28.66 -11.83 2.53
N ALA A 395 27.62 -12.33 3.20
CA ALA A 395 26.60 -11.51 3.85
C ALA A 395 27.10 -10.82 5.12
N ASP A 396 27.94 -11.50 5.90
CA ASP A 396 28.42 -11.03 7.21
C ASP A 396 29.13 -9.66 7.20
N PRO A 397 30.23 -9.45 6.45
CA PRO A 397 30.99 -8.20 6.54
C PRO A 397 30.17 -6.97 6.12
N VAL A 398 29.34 -7.13 5.09
CA VAL A 398 28.44 -6.04 4.65
C VAL A 398 27.30 -5.81 5.64
N MET A 399 26.77 -6.85 6.30
CA MET A 399 25.76 -6.64 7.35
C MET A 399 26.35 -5.96 8.57
N GLN A 400 27.56 -6.36 8.99
CA GLN A 400 28.26 -5.72 10.10
C GLN A 400 28.46 -4.23 9.84
N ARG A 401 28.84 -3.86 8.61
CA ARG A 401 28.96 -2.47 8.20
C ARG A 401 27.62 -1.71 8.26
N ALA A 402 26.54 -2.32 7.76
CA ALA A 402 25.21 -1.74 7.87
C ALA A 402 24.80 -1.48 9.33
N VAL A 403 24.97 -2.48 10.21
CA VAL A 403 24.68 -2.38 11.65
C VAL A 403 25.55 -1.31 12.32
N GLU A 404 26.83 -1.22 11.97
CA GLU A 404 27.74 -0.18 12.50
C GLU A 404 27.25 1.23 12.12
N LEU A 405 26.89 1.44 10.86
CA LEU A 405 26.41 2.74 10.39
C LEU A 405 25.07 3.11 11.03
N PHE A 406 24.11 2.18 11.07
CA PHE A 406 22.81 2.42 11.73
C PHE A 406 22.93 2.61 13.24
N SER A 407 23.95 2.05 13.90
CA SER A 407 24.15 2.27 15.33
C SER A 407 24.48 3.72 15.68
N LYS A 408 24.98 4.50 14.70
CA LYS A 408 25.29 5.93 14.83
C LYS A 408 24.10 6.82 14.46
N ASP A 409 23.04 6.22 13.91
CA ASP A 409 21.84 6.90 13.44
C ASP A 409 20.71 6.80 14.48
N THR A 410 20.40 7.92 15.13
CA THR A 410 19.34 7.98 16.14
C THR A 410 17.94 8.11 15.54
N GLU A 411 17.81 8.40 14.24
CA GLU A 411 16.53 8.60 13.56
C GLU A 411 15.97 7.27 13.03
N HIS A 412 16.79 6.42 12.42
CA HIS A 412 16.33 5.21 11.74
C HIS A 412 16.33 3.95 12.61
N GLN A 413 15.79 4.03 13.82
CA GLN A 413 15.79 2.93 14.80
C GLN A 413 15.09 1.65 14.29
N ARG A 414 14.05 1.79 13.47
CA ARG A 414 13.38 0.64 12.82
C ARG A 414 14.31 -0.08 11.84
N SER A 415 15.01 0.65 10.97
CA SER A 415 16.01 0.07 10.05
C SER A 415 17.16 -0.56 10.84
N TYR A 416 17.59 0.06 11.94
CA TYR A 416 18.61 -0.52 12.81
C TYR A 416 18.17 -1.87 13.40
N ALA A 417 16.95 -1.98 13.93
CA ALA A 417 16.41 -3.24 14.43
C ALA A 417 16.34 -4.32 13.33
N LEU A 418 15.92 -3.95 12.11
CA LEU A 418 15.88 -4.87 10.96
C LEU A 418 17.26 -5.37 10.54
N ASN A 419 18.29 -4.53 10.61
CA ASN A 419 19.66 -4.92 10.28
C ASN A 419 20.31 -5.73 11.42
N LEU A 420 20.01 -5.45 12.69
CA LEU A 420 20.42 -6.30 13.82
C LEU A 420 19.87 -7.73 13.70
N ILE A 421 18.58 -7.86 13.41
CA ILE A 421 17.98 -9.19 13.21
C ILE A 421 18.45 -9.83 11.89
N GLY A 422 18.77 -9.02 10.88
CA GLY A 422 19.45 -9.45 9.67
C GLY A 422 20.81 -10.10 9.96
N LEU A 423 21.63 -9.46 10.79
CA LEU A 423 22.92 -9.98 11.23
C LEU A 423 22.77 -11.24 12.10
N ALA A 424 21.79 -11.26 13.01
CA ALA A 424 21.47 -12.46 13.79
C ALA A 424 21.18 -13.66 12.88
N THR A 425 20.40 -13.42 11.81
CA THR A 425 20.10 -14.44 10.81
C THR A 425 21.35 -14.94 10.07
N VAL A 426 22.31 -14.06 9.79
CA VAL A 426 23.61 -14.44 9.18
C VAL A 426 24.43 -15.32 10.12
N HIS A 427 24.52 -14.97 11.41
CA HIS A 427 25.20 -15.82 12.41
C HIS A 427 24.53 -17.19 12.57
N LEU A 428 23.19 -17.30 12.50
CA LEU A 428 22.52 -18.61 12.47
C LEU A 428 22.92 -19.44 11.25
N LEU A 429 23.06 -18.82 10.08
CA LEU A 429 23.56 -19.50 8.87
C LEU A 429 25.02 -19.96 9.03
N GLN A 430 25.82 -19.23 9.80
CA GLN A 430 27.20 -19.58 10.13
C GLN A 430 27.32 -20.57 11.30
N ARG A 431 26.20 -20.97 11.91
CA ARG A 431 26.13 -21.88 13.06
C ARG A 431 26.70 -21.26 14.35
N GLU A 432 26.47 -19.97 14.53
CA GLU A 432 26.84 -19.16 15.70
C GLU A 432 25.58 -18.66 16.45
N PRO A 433 24.81 -19.57 17.09
CA PRO A 433 23.54 -19.24 17.72
C PRO A 433 23.66 -18.29 18.92
N GLU A 434 24.78 -18.28 19.63
CA GLU A 434 25.01 -17.40 20.78
C GLU A 434 25.09 -15.93 20.32
N GLN A 435 25.80 -15.66 19.24
CA GLN A 435 25.93 -14.35 18.60
C GLN A 435 24.58 -13.89 18.04
N SER A 436 23.84 -14.82 17.43
CA SER A 436 22.46 -14.55 17.00
C SER A 436 21.57 -14.14 18.16
N ALA A 437 21.64 -14.83 19.30
CA ALA A 437 20.80 -14.53 20.47
C ALA A 437 21.06 -13.11 21.01
N VAL A 438 22.33 -12.71 21.13
CA VAL A 438 22.71 -11.35 21.57
C VAL A 438 22.15 -10.27 20.65
N LEU A 439 22.24 -10.48 19.33
CA LEU A 439 21.75 -9.52 18.35
C LEU A 439 20.22 -9.47 18.31
N ALA A 440 19.55 -10.62 18.40
CA ALA A 440 18.11 -10.72 18.47
C ALA A 440 17.56 -10.02 19.73
N GLU A 441 18.20 -10.18 20.89
CA GLU A 441 17.85 -9.48 22.12
C GLU A 441 17.96 -7.97 21.99
N ARG A 442 19.05 -7.46 21.38
CA ARG A 442 19.19 -6.04 21.07
C ARG A 442 18.08 -5.53 20.15
N ALA A 443 17.73 -6.31 19.13
CA ALA A 443 16.63 -5.98 18.22
C ALA A 443 15.28 -5.95 18.94
N MET A 444 15.01 -6.87 19.87
CA MET A 444 13.78 -6.88 20.69
C MET A 444 13.65 -5.61 21.55
N HIS A 445 14.75 -5.17 22.18
CA HIS A 445 14.74 -3.96 22.99
C HIS A 445 14.36 -2.71 22.18
N ILE A 446 14.78 -2.64 20.91
CA ILE A 446 14.39 -1.57 19.99
C ILE A 446 12.96 -1.76 19.51
N ALA A 447 12.56 -3.00 19.18
CA ALA A 447 11.22 -3.35 18.69
C ALA A 447 10.12 -2.89 19.66
N LYS A 448 10.34 -2.96 20.99
CA LYS A 448 9.40 -2.43 22.00
C LYS A 448 9.09 -0.93 21.85
N LYS A 449 10.00 -0.17 21.26
CA LYS A 449 9.91 1.30 21.13
C LYS A 449 9.37 1.73 19.77
N VAL A 450 9.28 0.82 18.79
CA VAL A 450 8.84 1.11 17.42
C VAL A 450 7.60 0.29 17.06
N ARG A 451 6.66 0.86 16.30
CA ARG A 451 5.48 0.13 15.82
C ARG A 451 5.71 -0.42 14.42
N SER A 452 6.26 -1.62 14.33
CA SER A 452 6.48 -2.32 13.05
C SER A 452 6.20 -3.82 13.19
N GLU A 453 5.18 -4.30 12.49
CA GLU A 453 4.89 -5.75 12.47
C GLU A 453 5.93 -6.50 11.65
N ARG A 454 6.55 -5.84 10.67
CA ARG A 454 7.67 -6.39 9.90
C ARG A 454 8.87 -6.72 10.79
N VAL A 455 9.21 -5.85 11.76
CA VAL A 455 10.26 -6.11 12.76
C VAL A 455 9.87 -7.30 13.62
N ASN A 456 8.68 -7.29 14.21
CA ASN A 456 8.19 -8.37 15.08
C ASN A 456 8.21 -9.72 14.37
N THR A 457 7.65 -9.79 13.15
CA THR A 457 7.63 -10.99 12.33
C THR A 457 9.04 -11.50 12.02
N ARG A 458 10.00 -10.61 11.76
CA ARG A 458 11.39 -11.01 11.47
C ARG A 458 12.08 -11.56 12.72
N ILE A 459 11.86 -10.94 13.88
CA ILE A 459 12.38 -11.43 15.16
C ILE A 459 11.84 -12.84 15.42
N ARG A 460 10.51 -13.02 15.40
CA ARG A 460 9.88 -14.34 15.64
C ARG A 460 10.43 -15.41 14.71
N LYS A 461 10.45 -15.16 13.39
CA LYS A 461 11.01 -16.12 12.40
C LYS A 461 12.47 -16.50 12.67
N THR A 462 13.27 -15.55 13.15
CA THR A 462 14.69 -15.79 13.47
C THR A 462 14.82 -16.63 14.73
N VAL A 463 14.04 -16.33 15.77
CA VAL A 463 13.98 -17.12 17.01
C VAL A 463 13.45 -18.53 16.73
N ASP A 464 12.38 -18.69 15.95
CA ASP A 464 11.84 -20.00 15.55
C ASP A 464 12.91 -20.83 14.82
N THR A 465 13.71 -20.19 13.97
CA THR A 465 14.82 -20.82 13.27
C THR A 465 15.92 -21.26 14.25
N ALA A 466 16.27 -20.41 15.22
CA ALA A 466 17.23 -20.74 16.26
C ALA A 466 16.74 -21.92 17.12
N VAL A 467 15.47 -21.93 17.54
CA VAL A 467 14.87 -23.00 18.33
C VAL A 467 14.86 -24.33 17.56
N ARG A 468 14.44 -24.30 16.29
CA ARG A 468 14.41 -25.52 15.45
C ARG A 468 15.78 -26.16 15.33
N ASP A 469 16.83 -25.36 15.15
CA ASP A 469 18.15 -25.85 14.78
C ASP A 469 19.09 -25.99 16.00
N PHE A 470 18.82 -25.28 17.10
CA PHE A 470 19.71 -25.15 18.27
C PHE A 470 18.96 -25.07 19.63
N GLY A 471 17.72 -25.52 19.72
CA GLY A 471 16.87 -25.36 20.93
C GLY A 471 17.38 -26.01 22.23
N GLY A 472 18.47 -26.77 22.19
CA GLY A 472 19.13 -27.30 23.40
C GLY A 472 20.13 -26.33 24.04
N LEU A 473 20.45 -25.20 23.40
CA LEU A 473 21.38 -24.20 23.93
C LEU A 473 20.68 -23.24 24.88
N ALA A 474 21.34 -22.92 25.99
CA ALA A 474 20.78 -22.08 27.05
C ALA A 474 20.41 -20.68 26.53
N GLU A 475 21.23 -20.12 25.65
CA GLU A 475 21.04 -18.80 25.04
C GLU A 475 19.77 -18.76 24.17
N VAL A 476 19.46 -19.86 23.48
CA VAL A 476 18.27 -19.95 22.61
C VAL A 476 17.00 -20.15 23.44
N VAL A 477 17.09 -20.89 24.55
CA VAL A 477 16.00 -21.04 25.51
C VAL A 477 15.68 -19.69 26.16
N ASP A 478 16.69 -19.00 26.69
CA ASP A 478 16.55 -17.66 27.29
C ASP A 478 15.97 -16.64 26.29
N LEU A 479 16.45 -16.66 25.05
CA LEU A 479 15.91 -15.82 23.97
C LEU A 479 14.41 -16.06 23.73
N THR A 480 13.97 -17.31 23.78
CA THR A 480 12.57 -17.69 23.55
C THR A 480 11.68 -17.24 24.71
N GLU A 481 12.15 -17.41 25.95
CA GLU A 481 11.46 -16.92 27.15
C GLU A 481 11.32 -15.40 27.12
N LYS A 482 12.40 -14.67 26.77
CA LYS A 482 12.37 -13.23 26.58
C LYS A 482 11.39 -12.82 25.48
N LEU A 483 11.41 -13.48 24.30
CA LEU A 483 10.49 -13.16 23.21
C LEU A 483 9.02 -13.26 23.66
N ALA A 484 8.67 -14.30 24.43
CA ALA A 484 7.30 -14.48 24.93
C ALA A 484 6.86 -13.38 25.90
N ILE A 485 7.78 -12.83 26.69
CA ILE A 485 7.51 -11.73 27.64
C ILE A 485 7.49 -10.38 26.93
N GLU A 486 8.44 -10.16 26.03
CA GLU A 486 8.76 -8.86 25.46
C GLU A 486 7.94 -8.50 24.22
N LEU A 487 7.56 -9.50 23.42
CA LEU A 487 6.82 -9.37 22.18
C LEU A 487 5.71 -10.45 22.08
N PRO A 488 4.77 -10.50 23.03
CA PRO A 488 3.72 -11.52 23.06
C PRO A 488 2.93 -11.53 21.75
N GLU A 489 2.44 -12.71 21.34
CA GLU A 489 1.54 -12.82 20.20
C GLU A 489 0.26 -12.02 20.49
N THR A 490 0.00 -10.99 19.70
CA THR A 490 -1.25 -10.25 19.76
C THR A 490 -2.34 -11.08 19.10
N ALA A 491 -3.44 -11.34 19.82
CA ALA A 491 -4.57 -12.17 19.38
C ALA A 491 -5.32 -11.66 18.11
N GLU A 492 -4.88 -10.56 17.51
CA GLU A 492 -5.47 -9.97 16.29
C GLU A 492 -4.74 -10.37 14.99
N ALA A 493 -3.78 -11.31 15.05
CA ALA A 493 -2.97 -11.75 13.90
C ALA A 493 -3.30 -13.18 13.41
N VAL A 494 -4.59 -13.56 13.39
CA VAL A 494 -5.09 -14.78 12.72
C VAL A 494 -6.04 -14.42 11.60
#